data_AF-A0A6A1VK67-F1
#
_entry.id   AF-A0A6A1VK67-F1
#
_cell.length_a   1.000
_cell.length_b   1.000
_cell.length_c   1.000
_cell.angle_alpha   90.00
_cell.angle_beta   90.00
_cell.angle_gamma   90.00
#
_symmetry.space_group_name_H-M   'P 1'
#
loop_
_entity.id
_entity.type
_entity.pdbx_description
1 polymer ?
#
loop_
_entity_poly.entity_id
_entity_poly.type
_entity_poly.pdbx_seq_one_letter_code
_entity_poly.pdbx_strand_id
1 'polypeptide(L)'
;MVLEFNSNGAVREAFRLGINFFDTSPYYGETLSEKVLGKALKALGAPRQDYIVSTKCGRYIEGFDFSAERVTRSIDESLARLQLDYVDILLCHDIEFGSLDQVVNETMPALQKLKEAGKIRFIGVTGLPLEVFMYVLDRVPPGTVDVILSYCHYSINDSTLEDLLPYLKSKGVGIITASPLAMGLLTESGPPRLAPSFT
;
A
#
# COMPACT_ATOMS: atom_id res chain seq x y z
N MET A 1 23.02 -10.48 4.97
CA MET A 1 24.03 -9.43 4.67
C MET A 1 23.99 -8.94 3.22
N VAL A 2 23.75 -9.80 2.22
CA VAL A 2 23.65 -9.40 0.79
C VAL A 2 22.39 -8.55 0.47
N LEU A 3 21.28 -8.74 1.19
CA LEU A 3 20.02 -8.04 0.93
C LEU A 3 19.97 -6.57 1.42
N GLU A 4 20.69 -6.21 2.50
CA GLU A 4 20.69 -4.84 3.03
C GLU A 4 21.53 -3.86 2.18
N PHE A 5 22.59 -4.33 1.52
CA PHE A 5 23.43 -3.48 0.68
C PHE A 5 22.76 -3.08 -0.65
N ASN A 6 21.93 -3.95 -1.23
CA ASN A 6 21.32 -3.70 -2.54
C ASN A 6 20.07 -2.80 -2.44
N SER A 7 19.28 -2.95 -1.38
CA SER A 7 18.05 -2.16 -1.16
C SER A 7 18.34 -0.67 -0.93
N ASN A 8 19.38 -0.34 -0.16
CA ASN A 8 19.84 1.05 0.01
C ASN A 8 20.27 1.67 -1.33
N GLY A 9 20.95 0.89 -2.19
CA GLY A 9 21.36 1.32 -3.52
C GLY A 9 20.16 1.63 -4.42
N ALA A 10 19.16 0.76 -4.42
CA ALA A 10 17.94 0.93 -5.22
C ALA A 10 17.16 2.18 -4.83
N VAL A 11 16.92 2.42 -3.53
CA VAL A 11 16.21 3.62 -3.04
C VAL A 11 16.97 4.89 -3.40
N ARG A 12 18.29 4.90 -3.20
CA ARG A 12 19.15 6.05 -3.55
C ARG A 12 19.12 6.36 -5.03
N GLU A 13 19.22 5.34 -5.88
CA GLU A 13 19.22 5.52 -7.32
C GLU A 13 17.85 5.97 -7.84
N ALA A 14 16.76 5.39 -7.32
CA ALA A 14 15.41 5.83 -7.63
C ALA A 14 15.22 7.31 -7.28
N PHE A 15 15.63 7.72 -6.08
CA PHE A 15 15.56 9.13 -5.65
C PHE A 15 16.41 10.05 -6.53
N ARG A 16 17.63 9.63 -6.89
CA ARG A 16 18.51 10.37 -7.82
C ARG A 16 17.86 10.57 -9.19
N LEU A 17 17.06 9.62 -9.65
CA LEU A 17 16.30 9.68 -10.90
C LEU A 17 14.98 10.46 -10.79
N GLY A 18 14.68 11.03 -9.63
CA GLY A 18 13.48 11.84 -9.39
C GLY A 18 12.25 11.05 -8.92
N ILE A 19 12.38 9.74 -8.65
CA ILE A 19 11.32 8.95 -8.03
C ILE A 19 11.27 9.30 -6.54
N ASN A 20 10.09 9.72 -6.07
CA ASN A 20 9.90 10.12 -4.68
C ASN A 20 8.84 9.29 -3.95
N PHE A 21 8.19 8.34 -4.61
CA PHE A 21 7.19 7.46 -4.00
C PHE A 21 7.79 6.09 -3.67
N PHE A 22 7.69 5.67 -2.40
CA PHE A 22 8.19 4.39 -1.91
C PHE A 22 7.10 3.66 -1.12
N ASP A 23 6.79 2.44 -1.55
CA ASP A 23 5.75 1.60 -0.94
C ASP A 23 6.35 0.38 -0.23
N THR A 24 5.77 0.03 0.93
CA THR A 24 6.18 -1.13 1.74
C THR A 24 4.98 -1.72 2.49
N SER A 25 5.20 -2.68 3.40
CA SER A 25 4.16 -3.28 4.23
C SER A 25 4.78 -4.00 5.43
N PRO A 26 4.10 -4.06 6.60
CA PRO A 26 4.52 -4.92 7.71
C PRO A 26 4.53 -6.40 7.34
N TYR A 27 3.72 -6.83 6.37
CA TYR A 27 3.71 -8.21 5.87
C TYR A 27 4.99 -8.57 5.08
N TYR A 28 5.63 -7.59 4.43
CA TYR A 28 6.72 -7.88 3.50
C TYR A 28 8.02 -8.27 4.21
N GLY A 29 8.46 -9.49 3.94
CA GLY A 29 9.70 -10.05 4.50
C GLY A 29 9.68 -10.06 6.03
N GLU A 30 8.54 -10.38 6.65
CA GLU A 30 8.37 -10.41 8.10
C GLU A 30 8.78 -9.08 8.76
N THR A 31 8.20 -7.97 8.30
CA THR A 31 8.51 -6.57 8.70
C THR A 31 9.89 -6.04 8.28
N LEU A 32 10.77 -6.87 7.69
CA LEU A 32 12.12 -6.44 7.32
C LEU A 32 12.09 -5.32 6.27
N SER A 33 11.11 -5.34 5.36
CA SER A 33 10.97 -4.32 4.32
C SER A 33 10.87 -2.90 4.89
N GLU A 34 10.06 -2.69 5.93
CA GLU A 34 9.93 -1.39 6.60
C GLU A 34 11.23 -0.95 7.28
N LYS A 35 11.92 -1.88 7.96
CA LYS A 35 13.21 -1.58 8.62
C LYS A 35 14.28 -1.17 7.61
N VAL A 36 14.35 -1.89 6.50
CA VAL A 36 15.31 -1.63 5.41
C VAL A 36 14.99 -0.31 4.73
N LEU A 37 13.73 -0.06 4.35
CA LEU A 37 13.33 1.19 3.74
C LEU A 37 13.59 2.39 4.66
N GLY A 38 13.28 2.28 5.96
CA GLY A 38 13.55 3.33 6.93
C GLY A 38 15.04 3.69 7.03
N LYS A 39 15.93 2.68 7.09
CA LYS A 39 17.38 2.91 7.04
C LYS A 39 17.80 3.58 5.74
N ALA A 40 17.27 3.14 4.60
CA ALA A 40 17.60 3.68 3.28
C ALA A 40 17.19 5.16 3.14
N LEU A 41 15.95 5.50 3.51
CA LEU A 41 15.44 6.87 3.46
C LEU A 41 16.23 7.80 4.39
N LYS A 42 16.53 7.36 5.61
CA LYS A 42 17.38 8.11 6.54
C LYS A 42 18.77 8.36 5.97
N ALA A 43 19.35 7.38 5.29
CA ALA A 43 20.66 7.52 4.65
C ALA A 43 20.67 8.47 3.45
N LEU A 44 19.51 8.80 2.86
CA LEU A 44 19.43 9.83 1.81
C LEU A 44 19.77 11.23 2.37
N GLY A 45 19.50 11.48 3.65
CA GLY A 45 19.62 12.83 4.23
C GLY A 45 18.67 13.86 3.62
N ALA A 46 17.67 13.42 2.86
CA ALA A 46 16.69 14.27 2.23
C ALA A 46 15.63 14.75 3.25
N PRO A 47 15.14 15.99 3.14
CA PRO A 47 13.99 16.45 3.91
C PRO A 47 12.78 15.52 3.78
N ARG A 48 12.04 15.31 4.89
CA ARG A 48 10.91 14.36 4.93
C ARG A 48 9.82 14.67 3.90
N GLN A 49 9.61 15.94 3.58
CA GLN A 49 8.61 16.40 2.62
C GLN A 49 8.99 16.14 1.15
N ASP A 50 10.24 15.76 0.87
CA ASP A 50 10.73 15.55 -0.50
C ASP A 50 10.40 14.14 -1.02
N TYR A 51 9.87 13.25 -0.17
CA TYR A 51 9.45 11.91 -0.54
C TYR A 51 8.11 11.52 0.10
N ILE A 52 7.42 10.60 -0.56
CA ILE A 52 6.13 10.04 -0.22
C ILE A 52 6.34 8.58 0.18
N VAL A 53 5.90 8.22 1.38
CA VAL A 53 5.97 6.84 1.88
C VAL A 53 4.57 6.28 2.04
N SER A 54 4.31 5.13 1.45
CA SER A 54 3.14 4.32 1.77
C SER A 54 3.54 3.06 2.53
N THR A 55 2.73 2.71 3.53
CA THR A 55 2.74 1.37 4.13
C THR A 55 1.31 0.86 4.25
N LYS A 56 1.13 -0.32 4.82
CA LYS A 56 -0.15 -1.02 4.85
C LYS A 56 -0.51 -1.50 6.25
N CYS A 57 -1.80 -1.74 6.47
CA CYS A 57 -2.34 -2.40 7.66
C CYS A 57 -3.35 -3.48 7.25
N GLY A 58 -3.81 -4.27 8.22
CA GLY A 58 -4.84 -5.29 8.00
C GLY A 58 -4.30 -6.67 7.63
N ARG A 59 -3.15 -6.75 6.94
CA ARG A 59 -2.44 -8.00 6.64
C ARG A 59 -1.10 -8.06 7.37
N TYR A 60 -0.89 -9.12 8.13
CA TYR A 60 0.30 -9.38 8.95
C TYR A 60 0.80 -10.80 8.74
N ILE A 61 1.89 -11.18 9.41
CA ILE A 61 2.47 -12.53 9.34
C ILE A 61 1.46 -13.56 9.86
N GLU A 62 0.74 -13.19 10.92
CA GLU A 62 -0.23 -14.02 11.63
C GLU A 62 -1.56 -14.17 10.87
N GLY A 63 -1.77 -13.38 9.79
CA GLY A 63 -2.98 -13.39 9.00
C GLY A 63 -3.60 -12.00 8.85
N PHE A 64 -4.92 -11.97 8.70
CA PHE A 64 -5.69 -10.75 8.47
C PHE A 64 -6.41 -10.31 9.76
N ASP A 65 -6.26 -9.05 10.12
CA ASP A 65 -6.94 -8.43 11.26
C ASP A 65 -7.16 -6.94 10.97
N PHE A 66 -8.40 -6.65 10.58
CA PHE A 66 -8.87 -5.32 10.22
C PHE A 66 -9.52 -4.57 11.41
N SER A 67 -9.41 -5.10 12.62
CA SER A 67 -9.97 -4.43 13.80
C SER A 67 -9.33 -3.06 14.03
N ALA A 68 -10.11 -2.12 14.57
CA ALA A 68 -9.67 -0.75 14.85
C ALA A 68 -8.46 -0.75 15.79
N GLU A 69 -8.48 -1.61 16.81
CA GLU A 69 -7.37 -1.78 17.76
C GLU A 69 -6.10 -2.21 17.03
N ARG A 70 -6.17 -3.24 16.20
CA ARG A 70 -4.99 -3.79 15.53
C ARG A 70 -4.37 -2.81 14.55
N VAL A 71 -5.17 -2.15 13.72
CA VAL A 71 -4.65 -1.19 12.72
C VAL A 71 -4.08 0.06 13.39
N THR A 72 -4.67 0.49 14.51
CA THR A 72 -4.14 1.59 15.33
C THR A 72 -2.79 1.22 15.94
N ARG A 73 -2.63 0.01 16.48
CA ARG A 73 -1.34 -0.48 16.97
C ARG A 73 -0.32 -0.64 15.84
N SER A 74 -0.77 -1.14 14.68
CA SER A 74 0.12 -1.43 13.56
C SER A 74 0.82 -0.19 13.04
N ILE A 75 0.15 0.96 12.96
CA ILE A 75 0.80 2.15 12.43
C ILE A 75 1.96 2.60 13.33
N ASP A 76 1.83 2.49 14.65
CA ASP A 76 2.91 2.84 15.58
C ASP A 76 4.10 1.88 15.43
N GLU A 77 3.83 0.59 15.27
CA GLU A 77 4.85 -0.42 14.99
C GLU A 77 5.57 -0.12 13.66
N SER A 78 4.84 0.26 12.61
CA SER A 78 5.38 0.60 11.29
C SER A 78 6.21 1.88 11.31
N LEU A 79 5.73 2.95 11.95
CA LEU A 79 6.46 4.21 12.12
C LEU A 79 7.79 3.99 12.85
N ALA A 80 7.79 3.19 13.91
CA ALA A 80 9.01 2.82 14.62
C ALA A 80 10.03 2.09 13.73
N ARG A 81 9.57 1.14 12.90
CA ARG A 81 10.45 0.41 11.95
C ARG A 81 10.97 1.32 10.84
N LEU A 82 10.13 2.21 10.32
CA LEU A 82 10.46 3.18 9.28
C LEU A 82 11.33 4.33 9.80
N GLN A 83 11.39 4.56 11.12
CA GLN A 83 12.02 5.72 11.75
C GLN A 83 11.41 7.04 11.25
N LEU A 84 10.09 7.09 11.16
CA LEU A 84 9.31 8.25 10.71
C LEU A 84 8.26 8.64 11.74
N ASP A 85 7.90 9.91 11.78
CA ASP A 85 6.80 10.41 12.63
C ASP A 85 5.42 10.22 11.95
N TYR A 86 5.40 10.16 10.61
CA TYR A 86 4.21 9.91 9.81
C TYR A 86 4.53 9.22 8.48
N VAL A 87 3.53 8.55 7.91
CA VAL A 87 3.55 8.08 6.50
C VAL A 87 2.56 8.89 5.68
N ASP A 88 2.80 9.03 4.38
CA ASP A 88 1.91 9.80 3.53
C ASP A 88 0.63 9.03 3.25
N ILE A 89 0.72 7.72 2.99
CA ILE A 89 -0.44 6.89 2.67
C ILE A 89 -0.43 5.64 3.55
N LEU A 90 -1.57 5.34 4.19
CA LEU A 90 -1.80 4.05 4.82
C LEU A 90 -2.90 3.28 4.07
N LEU A 91 -2.53 2.13 3.54
CA LEU A 91 -3.41 1.28 2.74
C LEU A 91 -3.95 0.10 3.58
N CYS A 92 -5.26 -0.17 3.56
CA CYS A 92 -5.78 -1.47 4.00
C CYS A 92 -5.40 -2.53 2.97
N HIS A 93 -4.60 -3.51 3.38
CA HIS A 93 -3.95 -4.48 2.51
C HIS A 93 -4.87 -5.67 2.19
N ASP A 94 -5.11 -5.90 0.90
CA ASP A 94 -5.85 -7.03 0.33
C ASP A 94 -7.16 -7.29 1.07
N ILE A 95 -8.03 -6.27 1.00
CA ILE A 95 -9.28 -6.23 1.75
C ILE A 95 -10.25 -7.38 1.41
N GLU A 96 -10.07 -8.01 0.25
CA GLU A 96 -10.83 -9.18 -0.19
C GLU A 96 -10.65 -10.42 0.69
N PHE A 97 -9.58 -10.49 1.48
CA PHE A 97 -9.33 -11.61 2.41
C PHE A 97 -9.90 -11.39 3.80
N GLY A 98 -10.46 -10.21 4.08
CA GLY A 98 -11.12 -9.86 5.33
C GLY A 98 -12.63 -9.72 5.19
N SER A 99 -13.26 -9.25 6.26
CA SER A 99 -14.65 -8.78 6.19
C SER A 99 -14.67 -7.35 5.65
N LEU A 100 -15.22 -7.16 4.45
CA LEU A 100 -15.40 -5.82 3.88
C LEU A 100 -16.31 -4.95 4.76
N ASP A 101 -17.26 -5.54 5.47
CA ASP A 101 -18.09 -4.81 6.44
C ASP A 101 -17.27 -4.34 7.64
N GLN A 102 -16.31 -5.12 8.11
CA GLN A 102 -15.38 -4.67 9.16
C GLN A 102 -14.49 -3.54 8.63
N VAL A 103 -13.99 -3.66 7.40
CA VAL A 103 -13.20 -2.61 6.76
C VAL A 103 -13.98 -1.29 6.74
N VAL A 104 -15.22 -1.31 6.26
CA VAL A 104 -16.08 -0.11 6.18
C VAL A 104 -16.43 0.44 7.56
N ASN A 105 -16.88 -0.40 8.48
CA ASN A 105 -17.52 0.07 9.72
C ASN A 105 -16.56 0.25 10.90
N GLU A 106 -15.38 -0.38 10.85
CA GLU A 106 -14.41 -0.38 11.94
C GLU A 106 -13.06 0.20 11.51
N THR A 107 -12.48 -0.33 10.43
CA THR A 107 -11.13 0.08 9.98
C THR A 107 -11.13 1.52 9.47
N MET A 108 -12.05 1.89 8.57
CA MET A 108 -12.07 3.23 7.97
C MET A 108 -12.23 4.34 9.03
N PRO A 109 -13.14 4.24 10.01
CA PRO A 109 -13.20 5.19 11.12
C PRO A 109 -11.91 5.24 11.95
N ALA A 110 -11.22 4.12 12.18
CA ALA A 110 -9.94 4.11 12.88
C ALA A 110 -8.86 4.84 12.08
N LEU A 111 -8.78 4.60 10.77
CA LEU A 111 -7.82 5.29 9.90
C LEU A 111 -8.09 6.80 9.82
N GLN A 112 -9.35 7.23 9.85
CA GLN A 112 -9.69 8.66 9.94
C GLN A 112 -9.12 9.30 11.21
N LYS A 113 -9.27 8.64 12.38
CA LYS A 113 -8.66 9.13 13.63
C LYS A 113 -7.13 9.20 13.54
N LEU A 114 -6.49 8.28 12.84
CA LEU A 114 -5.03 8.32 12.60
C LEU A 114 -4.63 9.49 11.69
N LYS A 115 -5.46 9.81 10.69
CA LYS A 115 -5.29 10.97 9.80
C LYS A 115 -5.43 12.27 10.58
N GLU A 116 -6.47 12.39 11.41
CA GLU A 116 -6.67 13.52 12.34
C GLU A 116 -5.52 13.67 13.33
N ALA A 117 -4.96 12.57 13.83
CA ALA A 117 -3.80 12.56 14.72
C ALA A 117 -2.47 12.89 14.00
N GLY A 118 -2.48 13.06 12.67
CA GLY A 118 -1.30 13.40 11.88
C GLY A 118 -0.31 12.25 11.64
N LYS A 119 -0.66 11.01 12.01
CA LYS A 119 0.19 9.82 11.77
C LYS A 119 0.19 9.37 10.31
N ILE A 120 -0.88 9.70 9.59
CA ILE A 120 -1.04 9.43 8.16
C ILE A 120 -1.60 10.67 7.45
N ARG A 121 -1.33 10.86 6.16
CA ARG A 121 -1.91 11.98 5.39
C ARG A 121 -3.09 11.55 4.51
N PHE A 122 -3.06 10.33 3.99
CA PHE A 122 -4.05 9.77 3.09
C PHE A 122 -4.39 8.34 3.47
N ILE A 123 -5.63 7.95 3.22
CA ILE A 123 -6.17 6.63 3.45
C ILE A 123 -6.37 5.95 2.11
N GLY A 124 -5.99 4.69 2.01
CA GLY A 124 -6.33 3.91 0.84
C GLY A 124 -6.66 2.46 1.14
N VAL A 125 -7.02 1.74 0.08
CA VAL A 125 -7.34 0.31 0.12
C VAL A 125 -6.64 -0.40 -1.04
N THR A 126 -6.26 -1.65 -0.85
CA THR A 126 -5.68 -2.50 -1.89
C THR A 126 -6.51 -3.77 -2.05
N GLY A 127 -6.54 -4.30 -3.26
CA GLY A 127 -7.15 -5.60 -3.55
C GLY A 127 -6.96 -6.00 -5.01
N LEU A 128 -7.17 -7.29 -5.27
CA LEU A 128 -7.21 -7.83 -6.63
C LEU A 128 -8.58 -7.57 -7.29
N PRO A 129 -9.71 -8.11 -6.79
CA PRO A 129 -10.98 -8.01 -7.51
C PRO A 129 -11.48 -6.56 -7.49
N LEU A 130 -11.74 -5.97 -8.65
CA LEU A 130 -12.04 -4.54 -8.76
C LEU A 130 -13.34 -4.14 -8.03
N GLU A 131 -14.28 -5.07 -7.89
CA GLU A 131 -15.56 -4.86 -7.20
C GLU A 131 -15.41 -4.54 -5.70
N VAL A 132 -14.31 -4.94 -5.06
CA VAL A 132 -14.09 -4.65 -3.64
C VAL A 132 -13.87 -3.15 -3.40
N PHE A 133 -13.31 -2.45 -4.38
CA PHE A 133 -13.17 -0.99 -4.33
C PHE A 133 -14.53 -0.32 -4.36
N MET A 134 -15.41 -0.73 -5.28
CA MET A 134 -16.78 -0.22 -5.33
C MET A 134 -17.51 -0.48 -4.02
N TYR A 135 -17.37 -1.70 -3.48
CA TYR A 135 -18.02 -2.10 -2.23
C TYR A 135 -17.72 -1.12 -1.09
N VAL A 136 -16.44 -0.79 -0.89
CA VAL A 136 -16.02 0.12 0.18
C VAL A 136 -16.39 1.56 -0.16
N LEU A 137 -16.06 2.04 -1.37
CA LEU A 137 -16.24 3.44 -1.78
C LEU A 137 -17.71 3.90 -1.82
N ASP A 138 -18.66 2.98 -1.99
CA ASP A 138 -20.09 3.27 -1.95
C ASP A 138 -20.69 3.27 -0.53
N ARG A 139 -19.96 2.74 0.46
CA ARG A 139 -20.45 2.56 1.83
C ARG A 139 -19.73 3.42 2.88
N VAL A 140 -18.63 4.07 2.50
CA VAL A 140 -17.96 5.07 3.35
C VAL A 140 -18.41 6.49 2.98
N PRO A 141 -18.35 7.45 3.91
CA PRO A 141 -18.58 8.86 3.57
C PRO A 141 -17.65 9.35 2.43
N PRO A 142 -18.12 10.20 1.51
CA PRO A 142 -17.27 10.77 0.46
C PRO A 142 -16.00 11.41 1.02
N GLY A 143 -14.86 11.17 0.36
CA GLY A 143 -13.55 11.64 0.81
C GLY A 143 -12.92 10.82 1.94
N THR A 144 -13.55 9.70 2.36
CA THR A 144 -12.95 8.82 3.37
C THR A 144 -11.71 8.10 2.85
N VAL A 145 -11.79 7.59 1.62
CA VAL A 145 -10.70 6.90 0.93
C VAL A 145 -10.16 7.85 -0.13
N ASP A 146 -8.86 8.13 -0.07
CA ASP A 146 -8.19 9.06 -0.98
C ASP A 146 -7.61 8.34 -2.21
N VAL A 147 -7.24 7.06 -2.08
CA VAL A 147 -6.53 6.31 -3.12
C VAL A 147 -6.86 4.81 -3.09
N ILE A 148 -6.97 4.19 -4.26
CA ILE A 148 -6.92 2.72 -4.38
C ILE A 148 -5.56 2.27 -4.89
N LEU A 149 -5.15 1.06 -4.50
CA LEU A 149 -4.05 0.35 -5.14
C LEU A 149 -4.58 -0.94 -5.76
N SER A 150 -4.62 -0.99 -7.08
CA SER A 150 -4.94 -2.19 -7.85
C SER A 150 -3.65 -2.79 -8.40
N TYR A 151 -3.55 -4.11 -8.41
CA TYR A 151 -2.42 -4.83 -8.98
C TYR A 151 -2.87 -5.75 -10.10
N CYS A 152 -2.04 -5.90 -11.14
CA CYS A 152 -2.27 -6.75 -12.32
C CYS A 152 -3.44 -6.36 -13.26
N HIS A 153 -4.24 -5.33 -12.97
CA HIS A 153 -5.38 -4.91 -13.81
C HIS A 153 -5.14 -3.68 -14.69
N TYR A 154 -3.88 -3.23 -14.77
CA TYR A 154 -3.46 -2.11 -15.62
C TYR A 154 -2.12 -2.43 -16.29
N SER A 155 -2.10 -3.51 -17.06
CA SER A 155 -0.96 -4.00 -17.81
C SER A 155 -1.39 -4.49 -19.19
N ILE A 156 -0.44 -4.79 -20.09
CA ILE A 156 -0.75 -5.12 -21.49
C ILE A 156 -1.64 -6.38 -21.64
N ASN A 157 -1.63 -7.28 -20.66
CA ASN A 157 -2.45 -8.49 -20.63
C ASN A 157 -3.82 -8.28 -19.99
N ASP A 158 -4.03 -7.19 -19.26
CA ASP A 158 -5.26 -6.91 -18.51
C ASP A 158 -5.39 -5.39 -18.28
N SER A 159 -6.40 -4.81 -18.94
CA SER A 159 -6.75 -3.39 -18.86
C SER A 159 -8.08 -3.15 -18.14
N THR A 160 -8.59 -4.12 -17.38
CA THR A 160 -9.92 -4.06 -16.74
C THR A 160 -10.08 -2.88 -15.76
N LEU A 161 -8.99 -2.35 -15.21
CA LEU A 161 -9.04 -1.13 -14.39
C LEU A 161 -9.52 0.10 -15.17
N GLU A 162 -9.34 0.13 -16.51
CA GLU A 162 -9.77 1.24 -17.37
C GLU A 162 -11.28 1.50 -17.27
N ASP A 163 -12.07 0.45 -17.16
CA ASP A 163 -13.54 0.52 -17.05
C ASP A 163 -13.98 1.20 -15.75
N LEU A 164 -13.13 1.15 -14.71
CA LEU A 164 -13.41 1.75 -13.40
C LEU A 164 -12.92 3.21 -13.28
N LEU A 165 -12.10 3.70 -14.20
CA LEU A 165 -11.54 5.07 -14.14
C LEU A 165 -12.61 6.17 -14.05
N PRO A 166 -13.71 6.15 -14.83
CA PRO A 166 -14.75 7.17 -14.72
C PRO A 166 -15.41 7.18 -13.33
N TYR A 167 -15.63 5.99 -12.75
CA TYR A 167 -16.20 5.84 -11.41
C TYR A 167 -15.26 6.39 -10.34
N LEU A 168 -13.98 6.00 -10.34
CA LEU A 168 -12.98 6.48 -9.39
C LEU A 168 -12.80 8.01 -9.47
N LYS A 169 -12.78 8.54 -10.70
CA LYS A 169 -12.75 9.99 -10.93
C LYS A 169 -13.97 10.69 -10.34
N SER A 170 -15.17 10.12 -10.50
CA SER A 170 -16.41 10.68 -9.92
C SER A 170 -16.40 10.72 -8.39
N LYS A 171 -15.67 9.79 -7.75
CA LYS A 171 -15.48 9.72 -6.30
C LYS A 171 -14.34 10.60 -5.78
N GLY A 172 -13.54 11.18 -6.68
CA GLY A 172 -12.34 11.95 -6.32
C GLY A 172 -11.20 11.09 -5.78
N VAL A 173 -11.12 9.82 -6.20
CA VAL A 173 -10.16 8.83 -5.68
C VAL A 173 -8.98 8.69 -6.63
N GLY A 174 -7.77 8.79 -6.09
CA GLY A 174 -6.52 8.53 -6.80
C GLY A 174 -6.27 7.04 -7.06
N ILE A 175 -5.31 6.74 -7.93
CA ILE A 175 -5.04 5.36 -8.36
C ILE A 175 -3.54 5.11 -8.30
N ILE A 176 -3.16 4.02 -7.63
CA ILE A 176 -1.84 3.41 -7.70
C ILE A 176 -1.98 2.07 -8.42
N THR A 177 -1.17 1.85 -9.45
CA THR A 177 -1.12 0.56 -10.16
C THR A 177 0.13 -0.18 -9.74
N ALA A 178 -0.02 -1.40 -9.26
CA ALA A 178 1.09 -2.28 -8.88
C ALA A 178 1.18 -3.51 -9.79
N SER A 179 2.30 -4.21 -9.69
CA SER A 179 2.61 -5.36 -10.54
C SER A 179 2.45 -5.08 -12.05
N PRO A 180 3.10 -4.02 -12.59
CA PRO A 180 2.96 -3.64 -14.01
C PRO A 180 3.45 -4.72 -14.99
N LEU A 181 4.25 -5.68 -14.49
CA LEU A 181 4.73 -6.83 -15.25
C LEU A 181 3.91 -8.12 -15.00
N ALA A 182 2.68 -7.97 -14.48
CA ALA A 182 1.77 -9.06 -14.11
C ALA A 182 2.48 -10.17 -13.32
N MET A 183 3.10 -9.78 -12.21
CA MET A 183 3.85 -10.69 -11.32
C MET A 183 4.98 -11.48 -12.02
N GLY A 184 5.55 -10.94 -13.10
CA GLY A 184 6.61 -11.57 -13.88
C GLY A 184 6.13 -12.28 -15.15
N LEU A 185 4.82 -12.39 -15.38
CA LEU A 185 4.25 -12.94 -16.61
C LEU A 185 4.75 -12.22 -17.86
N LEU A 186 4.95 -10.90 -17.77
CA LEU A 186 5.42 -10.06 -18.88
C LEU A 186 6.95 -9.96 -18.94
N THR A 187 7.67 -10.95 -18.42
CA THR A 187 9.13 -11.03 -18.46
C THR A 187 9.59 -12.32 -19.13
N GLU A 188 10.80 -12.35 -19.65
CA GLU A 188 11.36 -13.55 -20.30
C GLU A 188 11.48 -14.75 -19.36
N SER A 189 11.64 -14.51 -18.06
CA SER A 189 11.76 -15.56 -17.04
C SER A 189 10.41 -16.14 -16.60
N GLY A 190 9.31 -15.49 -16.98
CA GLY A 190 7.98 -15.80 -16.48
C GLY A 190 7.83 -15.52 -14.97
N PRO A 191 6.65 -15.82 -14.41
CA PRO A 191 6.35 -15.57 -13.01
C PRO A 191 7.03 -16.60 -12.10
N PRO A 192 7.37 -16.22 -10.85
CA PRO A 192 7.84 -17.17 -9.86
C PRO A 192 6.73 -18.17 -9.53
N ARG A 193 7.11 -19.42 -9.17
CA ARG A 193 6.18 -20.55 -8.92
C ARG A 193 5.06 -20.29 -7.88
N LEU A 194 5.13 -19.22 -7.09
CA LEU A 194 4.20 -18.89 -6.00
C LEU A 194 3.38 -17.61 -6.27
N ALA A 195 3.36 -17.09 -7.49
CA ALA A 195 2.53 -15.93 -7.82
C ALA A 195 1.03 -16.31 -7.79
N PRO A 196 0.17 -15.58 -7.06
CA PRO A 196 -1.27 -15.87 -6.96
C PRO A 196 -2.06 -15.65 -8.26
N SER A 197 -1.41 -15.20 -9.35
CA SER A 197 -2.04 -14.88 -10.63
C SER A 197 -2.43 -16.11 -11.49
N PHE A 198 -2.55 -17.30 -10.89
CA PHE A 198 -2.74 -18.57 -11.62
C PHE A 198 -3.94 -19.43 -11.17
N THR A 199 -4.88 -18.86 -10.41
CA THR A 199 -6.16 -19.53 -10.12
C THR A 199 -7.32 -18.62 -10.42
#